data_AF-A0A1H8YNR8-F1
#
_entry.id   AF-A0A1H8YNR8-F1
#
_cell.length_a   1.000
_cell.length_b   1.000
_cell.length_c   1.000
_cell.angle_alpha   90.00
_cell.angle_beta   90.00
_cell.angle_gamma   90.00
#
_symmetry.space_group_name_H-M   'P 1'
#
loop_
_entity.id
_entity.type
_entity.pdbx_description
1 polymer ?
#
loop_
_entity_poly.entity_id
_entity_poly.type
_entity_poly.pdbx_seq_one_letter_code
_entity_poly.pdbx_strand_id
1 'polypeptide(L)'
;MARRGITARVTAGSIDEESGGTLWNPHLSLARRVWEIRRTVFSREVPFLVLGGALLVVIGFVAGMWGFALLGAFIVFCGLGTGLANLRCLTLGQCAHPDGLCRLDERPGIALFRSRDFTGMGSMARGIASRAIDAVGELHDTPAHAWLDPGLPSTAHRLAWEVLHCLDRTRRARTLAFQLAQNPAHAVLAGALAEAIDALDHRLDEAAQSLSGCAVLAREWTRALHDAELRRDGEQELRSTRMIAPDALTAATESLLQQTFCRVTAARDLTDSGPFPWEQPRTTRFPSAAGHQFTEAARRFGIQRRLTGEETGLS
;
A
#
# COMPACT_ATOMS: atom_id res chain seq x y z
N MET A 1 24.20 4.83 20.33
CA MET A 1 23.11 3.87 20.61
C MET A 1 21.99 4.09 19.60
N ALA A 2 21.48 3.00 19.02
CA ALA A 2 21.00 2.92 17.64
C ALA A 2 19.62 3.56 17.40
N ARG A 3 19.62 4.76 16.82
CA ARG A 3 18.48 5.43 16.19
C ARG A 3 18.25 4.83 14.78
N ARG A 4 17.99 3.52 14.69
CA ARG A 4 17.53 2.89 13.44
C ARG A 4 16.01 3.08 13.36
N GLY A 5 15.62 3.99 12.48
CA GLY A 5 14.24 4.44 12.30
C GLY A 5 13.28 3.30 12.07
N ILE A 6 12.13 3.39 12.73
CA ILE A 6 10.91 2.63 12.43
C ILE A 6 10.56 2.78 10.93
N THR A 7 10.91 3.92 10.33
CA THR A 7 10.81 4.23 8.90
C THR A 7 11.68 3.37 7.98
N ALA A 8 12.78 2.76 8.45
CA ALA A 8 13.68 1.96 7.60
C ALA A 8 13.28 0.48 7.50
N ARG A 9 12.20 0.05 8.16
CA ARG A 9 11.76 -1.35 8.18
C ARG A 9 10.41 -1.59 7.50
N VAL A 10 10.00 -0.66 6.62
CA VAL A 10 8.78 -0.77 5.78
C VAL A 10 9.13 -1.03 4.31
N THR A 11 10.42 -1.05 3.92
CA THR A 11 10.88 -1.24 2.53
C THR A 11 11.58 -2.57 2.29
N ALA A 12 11.04 -3.65 2.85
CA ALA A 12 11.23 -4.98 2.29
C ALA A 12 9.85 -5.49 1.87
N GLY A 13 9.40 -5.07 0.68
CA GLY A 13 8.28 -5.71 0.02
C GLY A 13 8.65 -7.16 -0.21
N SER A 14 8.22 -8.04 0.70
CA SER A 14 8.31 -9.47 0.54
C SER A 14 7.39 -9.87 -0.60
N ILE A 15 7.87 -10.77 -1.46
CA ILE A 15 7.16 -11.38 -2.57
C ILE A 15 5.95 -12.24 -2.11
N ASP A 16 5.60 -12.20 -0.82
CA ASP A 16 4.46 -12.86 -0.20
C ASP A 16 3.26 -11.90 -0.03
N GLU A 17 3.00 -11.04 -1.02
CA GLU A 17 1.74 -10.30 -1.11
C GLU A 17 0.64 -11.31 -1.49
N GLU A 18 0.11 -12.02 -0.48
CA GLU A 18 -0.97 -13.02 -0.58
C GLU A 18 -2.31 -12.29 -0.85
N SER A 19 -2.35 -11.46 -1.91
CA SER A 19 -3.52 -10.65 -2.23
C SER A 19 -4.58 -11.50 -2.93
N GLY A 20 -5.70 -11.74 -2.25
CA GLY A 20 -6.97 -12.07 -2.92
C GLY A 20 -7.51 -13.47 -2.67
N GLY A 21 -7.96 -13.75 -1.43
CA GLY A 21 -8.90 -14.84 -1.19
C GLY A 21 -8.35 -16.25 -1.40
N THR A 22 -7.03 -16.43 -1.30
CA THR A 22 -6.35 -17.72 -1.33
C THR A 22 -5.53 -17.93 -0.06
N LEU A 23 -5.49 -19.14 0.47
CA LEU A 23 -4.65 -19.54 1.60
C LEU A 23 -3.80 -20.73 1.18
N TRP A 24 -2.47 -20.58 1.19
CA TRP A 24 -1.56 -21.70 0.90
C TRP A 24 -1.46 -22.69 2.06
N ASN A 25 -1.15 -23.95 1.76
CA ASN A 25 -0.90 -24.95 2.80
C ASN A 25 0.35 -24.57 3.62
N PRO A 26 0.24 -24.38 4.94
CA PRO A 26 1.35 -23.95 5.79
C PRO A 26 2.45 -25.02 5.90
N HIS A 27 2.14 -26.28 5.61
CA HIS A 27 3.11 -27.38 5.65
C HIS A 27 3.89 -27.56 4.33
N LEU A 28 3.55 -26.80 3.29
CA LEU A 28 4.31 -26.84 2.05
C LEU A 28 5.61 -26.07 2.16
N SER A 29 6.72 -26.73 1.77
CA SER A 29 8.00 -26.04 1.59
C SER A 29 7.92 -25.01 0.48
N LEU A 30 8.72 -23.94 0.57
CA LEU A 30 8.78 -22.88 -0.45
C LEU A 30 9.11 -23.44 -1.84
N ALA A 31 10.05 -24.39 -1.92
CA ALA A 31 10.38 -25.07 -3.18
C ALA A 31 9.16 -25.79 -3.78
N ARG A 32 8.31 -26.40 -2.93
CA ARG A 32 7.08 -27.04 -3.39
C ARG A 32 6.02 -26.03 -3.81
N ARG A 33 5.87 -24.92 -3.07
CA ARG A 33 4.98 -23.80 -3.48
C ARG A 33 5.37 -23.26 -4.85
N VAL A 34 6.65 -22.90 -5.02
CA VAL A 34 7.19 -22.43 -6.30
C VAL A 34 6.98 -23.46 -7.41
N TRP A 35 7.17 -24.76 -7.10
CA TRP A 35 6.91 -25.82 -8.05
C TRP A 35 5.43 -25.91 -8.44
N GLU A 36 4.48 -25.82 -7.51
CA GLU A 36 3.05 -25.82 -7.82
C GLU A 36 2.67 -24.56 -8.62
N ILE A 37 3.15 -23.37 -8.24
CA ILE A 37 2.95 -22.12 -8.99
C ILE A 37 3.49 -22.26 -10.42
N ARG A 38 4.72 -22.76 -10.58
CA ARG A 38 5.32 -23.00 -11.89
C ARG A 38 4.50 -24.00 -12.67
N ARG A 39 4.06 -25.09 -12.05
CA ARG A 39 3.26 -26.13 -12.70
C ARG A 39 1.88 -25.63 -13.14
N THR A 40 1.30 -24.65 -12.44
CA THR A 40 0.00 -24.06 -12.80
C THR A 40 0.14 -22.99 -13.88
N VAL A 41 1.17 -22.15 -13.80
CA VAL A 41 1.45 -21.11 -14.82
C VAL A 41 1.89 -21.74 -16.14
N PHE A 42 2.85 -22.66 -16.06
CA PHE A 42 3.32 -23.45 -17.20
C PHE A 42 2.47 -24.72 -17.31
N SER A 43 1.21 -24.55 -17.72
CA SER A 43 0.41 -25.68 -18.20
C SER A 43 1.21 -26.43 -19.28
N ARG A 44 0.89 -27.70 -19.52
CA ARG A 44 1.69 -28.55 -20.43
C ARG A 44 1.89 -27.89 -21.81
N GLU A 45 0.95 -27.07 -22.26
CA GLU A 45 0.92 -26.45 -23.59
C GLU A 45 1.68 -25.12 -23.68
N VAL A 46 1.66 -24.29 -22.63
CA VAL A 46 2.29 -22.96 -22.62
C VAL A 46 3.78 -22.99 -23.02
N PRO A 47 4.65 -23.85 -22.45
CA PRO A 47 6.05 -23.86 -22.82
C PRO A 47 6.25 -24.32 -24.27
N PHE A 48 5.44 -25.26 -24.77
CA PHE A 48 5.53 -25.70 -26.17
C PHE A 48 5.07 -24.61 -27.14
N LEU A 49 4.02 -23.85 -26.81
CA LEU A 49 3.59 -22.71 -27.61
C LEU A 49 4.67 -21.63 -27.65
N VAL A 50 5.23 -21.26 -26.49
CA VAL A 50 6.27 -20.22 -26.42
C VAL A 50 7.55 -20.66 -27.14
N LEU A 51 8.02 -21.90 -26.91
CA LEU A 51 9.21 -22.43 -27.59
C LEU A 51 8.99 -22.59 -29.10
N GLY A 52 7.85 -23.13 -29.52
CA GLY A 52 7.51 -23.32 -30.94
C GLY A 52 7.36 -21.97 -31.66
N GLY A 53 6.68 -21.01 -31.05
CA GLY A 53 6.57 -19.65 -31.57
C GLY A 53 7.93 -18.95 -31.66
N ALA A 54 8.78 -19.06 -30.62
CA ALA A 54 10.13 -18.50 -30.63
C ALA A 54 11.01 -19.11 -31.73
N LEU A 55 10.91 -20.43 -31.95
CA LEU A 55 11.61 -21.11 -33.03
C LEU A 55 11.17 -20.61 -34.41
N LEU A 56 9.86 -20.39 -34.62
CA LEU A 56 9.33 -19.80 -35.86
C LEU A 56 9.83 -18.37 -36.08
N VAL A 57 9.97 -17.58 -35.01
CA VAL A 57 10.58 -16.24 -35.07
C VAL A 57 12.01 -16.33 -35.61
N VAL A 58 12.84 -17.20 -35.02
CA VAL A 58 14.23 -17.38 -35.43
C VAL A 58 14.33 -17.84 -36.89
N ILE A 59 13.53 -18.84 -37.29
CA ILE A 59 13.50 -19.33 -38.68
C ILE A 59 13.09 -18.22 -39.64
N GLY A 60 12.06 -17.44 -39.30
CA GLY A 60 11.60 -16.31 -40.11
C GLY A 60 12.66 -15.25 -40.33
N PHE A 61 13.41 -14.88 -39.29
CA PHE A 61 14.53 -13.93 -39.40
C PHE A 61 15.69 -14.47 -40.24
N VAL A 62 16.12 -15.71 -39.99
CA VAL A 62 17.26 -16.32 -40.71
C VAL A 62 16.94 -16.50 -42.20
N ALA A 63 15.71 -16.85 -42.54
CA ALA A 63 15.28 -17.05 -43.92
C ALA A 63 14.81 -15.76 -44.63
N GLY A 64 14.79 -14.61 -43.94
CA GLY A 64 14.25 -13.36 -44.50
C GLY A 64 12.74 -13.38 -44.76
N MET A 65 12.00 -14.31 -44.14
CA MET A 65 10.56 -14.50 -44.31
C MET A 65 9.78 -13.89 -43.15
N TRP A 66 9.43 -12.61 -43.26
CA TRP A 66 8.70 -11.87 -42.23
C TRP A 66 7.38 -12.51 -41.79
N GLY A 67 6.69 -13.25 -42.68
CA GLY A 67 5.45 -13.95 -42.35
C GLY A 67 5.61 -14.98 -41.23
N PHE A 68 6.70 -15.77 -41.25
CA PHE A 68 6.99 -16.73 -40.17
C PHE A 68 7.39 -16.03 -38.87
N ALA A 69 8.08 -14.89 -38.97
CA ALA A 69 8.45 -14.10 -37.80
C ALA A 69 7.21 -13.52 -37.08
N LEU A 70 6.26 -12.95 -37.83
CA LEU A 70 5.02 -12.42 -37.27
C LEU A 70 4.12 -13.52 -36.70
N LEU A 71 3.98 -14.65 -37.40
CA LEU A 71 3.23 -15.81 -36.89
C LEU A 71 3.86 -16.37 -35.61
N GLY A 72 5.17 -16.53 -35.58
CA GLY A 72 5.89 -16.98 -34.39
C GLY A 72 5.69 -16.02 -33.21
N ALA A 73 5.80 -14.71 -33.43
CA ALA A 73 5.57 -13.69 -32.41
C ALA A 73 4.12 -13.73 -31.88
N PHE A 74 3.13 -13.92 -32.76
CA PHE A 74 1.74 -14.09 -32.38
C PHE A 74 1.54 -15.34 -31.50
N ILE A 75 2.15 -16.47 -31.85
CA ILE A 75 2.08 -17.70 -31.05
C ILE A 75 2.72 -17.50 -29.67
N VAL A 76 3.88 -16.82 -29.59
CA VAL A 76 4.51 -16.47 -28.30
C VAL A 76 3.58 -15.59 -27.47
N PHE A 77 2.99 -14.57 -28.07
CA PHE A 77 2.06 -13.67 -27.39
C PHE A 77 0.85 -14.42 -26.83
N CYS A 78 0.25 -15.33 -27.62
CA CYS A 78 -0.84 -16.20 -27.15
C CYS A 78 -0.39 -17.10 -25.99
N GLY A 79 0.80 -17.70 -26.07
CA GLY A 79 1.36 -18.52 -24.99
C GLY A 79 1.56 -17.74 -23.69
N LEU A 80 2.13 -16.53 -23.77
CA LEU A 80 2.29 -15.62 -22.64
C LEU A 80 0.93 -15.19 -22.06
N GLY A 81 -0.03 -14.86 -22.93
CA GLY A 81 -1.40 -14.52 -22.54
C GLY A 81 -2.07 -15.63 -21.74
N THR A 82 -1.96 -16.88 -22.20
CA THR A 82 -2.46 -18.05 -21.47
C THR A 82 -1.75 -18.24 -20.13
N GLY A 83 -0.42 -18.07 -20.07
CA GLY A 83 0.34 -18.11 -18.82
C GLY A 83 -0.10 -17.06 -17.81
N LEU A 84 -0.32 -15.82 -18.26
CA LEU A 84 -0.86 -14.71 -17.47
C LEU A 84 -2.30 -14.98 -17.00
N ALA A 85 -3.15 -15.55 -17.86
CA ALA A 85 -4.51 -15.94 -17.49
C ALA A 85 -4.51 -17.03 -16.40
N ASN A 86 -3.62 -18.03 -16.51
CA ASN A 86 -3.43 -19.06 -15.48
C ASN A 86 -2.93 -18.44 -14.16
N LEU A 87 -2.00 -17.48 -14.23
CA LEU A 87 -1.51 -16.76 -13.05
C LEU A 87 -2.61 -15.92 -12.38
N ARG A 88 -3.43 -15.22 -13.16
CA ARG A 88 -4.60 -14.47 -12.65
C ARG A 88 -5.64 -15.39 -12.04
N CYS A 89 -5.86 -16.56 -12.63
CA CYS A 89 -6.75 -17.58 -12.09
C CYS A 89 -6.23 -18.15 -10.75
N LEU A 90 -4.91 -18.31 -10.61
CA LEU A 90 -4.27 -18.71 -9.34
C LEU A 90 -4.39 -17.61 -8.28
N THR A 91 -4.03 -16.37 -8.62
CA THR A 91 -3.90 -15.24 -7.67
C THR A 91 -5.23 -14.58 -7.32
N LEU A 92 -6.09 -14.34 -8.31
CA LEU A 92 -7.36 -13.62 -8.14
C LEU A 92 -8.56 -14.56 -8.04
N GLY A 93 -8.36 -15.88 -8.23
CA GLY A 93 -9.47 -16.82 -8.30
C GLY A 93 -10.44 -16.57 -9.47
N GLN A 94 -10.06 -15.75 -10.46
CA GLN A 94 -10.86 -15.45 -11.64
C GLN A 94 -10.38 -16.33 -12.79
N CYS A 95 -11.04 -17.47 -13.00
CA CYS A 95 -10.68 -18.39 -14.07
C CYS A 95 -11.64 -18.20 -15.24
N ALA A 96 -11.11 -17.71 -16.36
CA ALA A 96 -11.81 -17.67 -17.64
C ALA A 96 -11.42 -18.92 -18.42
N HIS A 97 -12.09 -20.04 -18.14
CA HIS A 97 -11.89 -21.31 -18.83
C HIS A 97 -13.25 -21.76 -19.37
N PRO A 98 -13.54 -21.54 -20.67
CA PRO A 98 -14.85 -21.83 -21.24
C PRO A 98 -15.24 -23.31 -21.13
N ASP A 99 -14.27 -24.21 -21.26
CA ASP A 99 -14.52 -25.65 -21.47
C ASP A 99 -13.72 -26.58 -20.54
N GLY A 100 -13.06 -26.05 -19.51
CA GLY A 100 -12.14 -26.84 -18.67
C GLY A 100 -12.11 -26.43 -17.20
N LEU A 101 -12.09 -27.41 -16.31
CA LEU A 101 -11.71 -27.22 -14.91
C LEU A 101 -10.30 -26.63 -14.88
N CYS A 102 -10.09 -25.56 -14.10
CA CYS A 102 -8.71 -25.14 -13.84
C CYS A 102 -7.99 -26.32 -13.21
N ARG A 103 -6.72 -26.55 -13.56
CA ARG A 103 -5.96 -27.67 -12.96
C ARG A 103 -5.86 -27.56 -11.44
N LEU A 104 -5.98 -26.35 -10.89
CA LEU A 104 -6.10 -26.09 -9.44
C LEU A 104 -7.45 -26.51 -8.85
N ASP A 105 -8.48 -26.65 -9.67
CA ASP A 105 -9.82 -27.13 -9.28
C ASP A 105 -9.87 -28.65 -9.15
N GLU A 106 -8.86 -29.39 -9.68
CA GLU A 106 -8.85 -30.86 -9.63
C GLU A 106 -8.85 -31.39 -8.19
N ARG A 107 -8.18 -30.71 -7.25
CA ARG A 107 -8.10 -31.12 -5.83
C ARG A 107 -7.93 -29.92 -4.87
N PRO A 108 -9.03 -29.30 -4.39
CA PRO A 108 -8.94 -28.33 -3.30
C PRO A 108 -8.27 -28.96 -2.07
N GLY A 109 -7.55 -28.16 -1.29
CA GLY A 109 -7.00 -28.56 0.01
C GLY A 109 -5.70 -29.36 0.00
N ILE A 110 -5.10 -29.62 -1.17
CA ILE A 110 -3.74 -30.19 -1.22
C ILE A 110 -2.69 -29.08 -1.06
N ALA A 111 -2.75 -28.08 -1.95
CA ALA A 111 -1.75 -27.03 -2.00
C ALA A 111 -2.27 -25.68 -1.50
N LEU A 112 -3.54 -25.38 -1.75
CA LEU A 112 -4.18 -24.14 -1.38
C LEU A 112 -5.69 -24.31 -1.23
N PHE A 113 -6.30 -23.37 -0.52
CA PHE A 113 -7.74 -23.15 -0.49
C PHE A 113 -8.08 -21.77 -1.01
N ARG A 114 -9.24 -21.62 -1.64
CA ARG A 114 -9.81 -20.34 -2.07
C ARG A 114 -11.21 -20.19 -1.53
N SER A 115 -11.65 -18.96 -1.25
CA SER A 115 -13.03 -18.71 -0.79
C SER A 115 -14.08 -19.31 -1.75
N ARG A 116 -13.78 -19.33 -3.05
CA ARG A 116 -14.65 -19.91 -4.09
C ARG A 116 -14.81 -21.42 -4.01
N ASP A 117 -13.83 -22.14 -3.45
CA ASP A 117 -13.86 -23.61 -3.38
C ASP A 117 -15.04 -24.09 -2.51
N PHE A 118 -15.58 -23.20 -1.67
CA PHE A 118 -16.70 -23.43 -0.76
C PHE A 118 -18.05 -22.91 -1.30
N THR A 119 -18.12 -22.45 -2.56
CA THR A 119 -19.33 -21.84 -3.11
C THR A 119 -20.54 -22.78 -3.17
N GLY A 120 -20.33 -24.08 -3.42
CA GLY A 120 -21.39 -25.09 -3.46
C GLY A 120 -21.80 -25.66 -2.10
N MET A 121 -21.26 -25.16 -0.99
CA MET A 121 -21.46 -25.74 0.35
C MET A 121 -22.45 -24.95 1.24
N GLY A 122 -23.04 -23.89 0.69
CA GLY A 122 -23.92 -22.96 1.40
C GLY A 122 -23.23 -21.62 1.73
N SER A 123 -24.04 -20.61 2.08
CA SER A 123 -23.55 -19.27 2.43
C SER A 123 -22.73 -19.26 3.71
N MET A 124 -23.12 -20.06 4.72
CA MET A 124 -22.40 -20.21 5.99
C MET A 124 -20.95 -20.66 5.78
N ALA A 125 -20.75 -21.82 5.13
CA ALA A 125 -19.41 -22.36 4.85
C ALA A 125 -18.55 -21.39 4.04
N ARG A 126 -19.14 -20.70 3.04
CA ARG A 126 -18.45 -19.66 2.26
C ARG A 126 -18.04 -18.46 3.13
N GLY A 127 -18.91 -18.02 4.04
CA GLY A 127 -18.65 -16.92 4.97
C GLY A 127 -17.54 -17.24 5.97
N ILE A 128 -17.53 -18.46 6.51
CA ILE A 128 -16.45 -18.97 7.37
C ILE A 128 -15.13 -18.96 6.59
N ALA A 129 -15.14 -19.51 5.38
CA ALA A 129 -13.93 -19.58 4.56
C ALA A 129 -13.36 -18.20 4.19
N SER A 130 -14.21 -17.26 3.75
CA SER A 130 -13.76 -15.90 3.45
C SER A 130 -13.16 -15.24 4.67
N ARG A 131 -13.87 -15.26 5.82
CA ARG A 131 -13.38 -14.64 7.06
C ARG A 131 -12.03 -15.20 7.50
N ALA A 132 -11.85 -16.52 7.45
CA ALA A 132 -10.59 -17.14 7.83
C ALA A 132 -9.43 -16.73 6.91
N ILE A 133 -9.66 -16.70 5.59
CA ILE A 133 -8.64 -16.32 4.61
C ILE A 133 -8.32 -14.82 4.73
N ASP A 134 -9.33 -13.97 4.79
CA ASP A 134 -9.18 -12.52 4.88
C ASP A 134 -8.45 -12.12 6.17
N ALA A 135 -8.77 -12.77 7.29
CA ALA A 135 -8.10 -12.52 8.57
C ALA A 135 -6.61 -12.87 8.54
N VAL A 136 -6.21 -13.96 7.87
CA VAL A 136 -4.80 -14.34 7.74
C VAL A 136 -4.06 -13.37 6.83
N GLY A 137 -4.63 -13.01 5.67
CA GLY A 137 -4.05 -12.01 4.78
C GLY A 137 -3.80 -10.69 5.52
N GLU A 138 -4.79 -10.22 6.26
CA GLU A 138 -4.66 -9.00 7.06
C GLU A 138 -3.57 -9.09 8.15
N LEU A 139 -3.45 -10.23 8.83
CA LEU A 139 -2.40 -10.43 9.84
C LEU A 139 -1.00 -10.51 9.25
N HIS A 140 -0.85 -10.97 8.01
CA HIS A 140 0.43 -10.98 7.30
C HIS A 140 0.79 -9.60 6.75
N ASP A 141 -0.19 -8.87 6.21
CA ASP A 141 0.04 -7.58 5.55
C ASP A 141 0.12 -6.40 6.54
N THR A 142 -0.27 -6.60 7.79
CA THR A 142 -0.31 -5.53 8.78
C THR A 142 1.10 -5.01 9.14
N PRO A 143 1.36 -3.69 9.07
CA PRO A 143 2.62 -3.10 9.55
C PRO A 143 2.89 -3.37 11.03
N ALA A 144 1.83 -3.61 11.80
CA ALA A 144 1.91 -4.00 13.20
C ALA A 144 2.66 -5.32 13.43
N HIS A 145 2.85 -6.19 12.42
CA HIS A 145 3.47 -7.50 12.60
C HIS A 145 4.84 -7.44 13.30
N ALA A 146 5.62 -6.37 13.10
CA ALA A 146 6.91 -6.17 13.75
C ALA A 146 6.82 -5.96 15.29
N TRP A 147 5.63 -5.69 15.80
CA TRP A 147 5.30 -5.46 17.21
C TRP A 147 4.49 -6.59 17.83
N LEU A 148 3.96 -7.50 17.00
CA LEU A 148 3.24 -8.69 17.45
C LEU A 148 4.23 -9.82 17.75
N ASP A 149 3.77 -10.87 18.43
CA ASP A 149 4.55 -12.10 18.56
C ASP A 149 4.91 -12.61 17.15
N PRO A 150 6.20 -12.84 16.83
CA PRO A 150 6.62 -13.29 15.51
C PRO A 150 6.01 -14.65 15.10
N GLY A 151 5.57 -15.47 16.06
CA GLY A 151 4.87 -16.72 15.83
C GLY A 151 3.37 -16.57 15.54
N LEU A 152 2.78 -15.40 15.78
CA LEU A 152 1.33 -15.17 15.68
C LEU A 152 0.80 -15.39 14.25
N PRO A 153 1.37 -14.78 13.18
CA PRO A 153 0.86 -15.00 11.82
C PRO A 153 0.92 -16.47 11.41
N SER A 154 2.02 -17.16 11.72
CA SER A 154 2.18 -18.60 11.42
C SER A 154 1.17 -19.49 12.16
N THR A 155 0.74 -19.06 13.35
CA THR A 155 -0.25 -19.80 14.16
C THR A 155 -1.65 -19.52 13.64
N ALA A 156 -1.97 -18.27 13.30
CA ALA A 156 -3.22 -17.89 12.65
C ALA A 156 -3.39 -18.61 11.30
N HIS A 157 -2.34 -18.66 10.48
CA HIS A 157 -2.32 -19.39 9.20
C HIS A 157 -2.64 -20.87 9.39
N ARG A 158 -1.96 -21.55 10.32
CA ARG A 158 -2.22 -22.97 10.62
C ARG A 158 -3.65 -23.20 11.10
N LEU A 159 -4.16 -22.33 11.99
CA LEU A 159 -5.54 -22.45 12.48
C LEU A 159 -6.55 -22.25 11.36
N ALA A 160 -6.37 -21.22 10.51
CA ALA A 160 -7.22 -21.00 9.35
C ALA A 160 -7.19 -22.19 8.39
N TRP A 161 -6.00 -22.77 8.14
CA TRP A 161 -5.86 -23.96 7.32
C TRP A 161 -6.65 -25.15 7.86
N GLU A 162 -6.58 -25.41 9.17
CA GLU A 162 -7.35 -26.47 9.82
C GLU A 162 -8.86 -26.20 9.73
N VAL A 163 -9.31 -24.96 9.93
CA VAL A 163 -10.72 -24.57 9.76
C VAL A 163 -11.21 -24.88 8.35
N LEU A 164 -10.46 -24.47 7.33
CA LEU A 164 -10.80 -24.71 5.92
C LEU A 164 -10.76 -26.20 5.55
N HIS A 165 -9.79 -26.93 6.08
CA HIS A 165 -9.68 -28.37 5.86
C HIS A 165 -10.83 -29.12 6.54
N CYS A 166 -11.20 -28.77 7.77
CA CYS A 166 -12.39 -29.29 8.44
C CYS A 166 -13.67 -29.00 7.64
N LEU A 167 -13.83 -27.77 7.15
CA LEU A 167 -14.94 -27.42 6.26
C LEU A 167 -14.95 -28.34 5.04
N ASP A 168 -13.84 -28.46 4.29
CA ASP A 168 -13.80 -29.25 3.06
C ASP A 168 -14.12 -30.73 3.31
N ARG A 169 -13.70 -31.31 4.44
CA ARG A 169 -14.08 -32.68 4.84
C ARG A 169 -15.58 -32.88 5.01
N THR A 170 -16.35 -31.82 5.30
CA THR A 170 -17.82 -31.90 5.34
C THR A 170 -18.48 -31.97 3.98
N ARG A 171 -17.76 -31.70 2.88
CA ARG A 171 -18.33 -31.62 1.52
C ARG A 171 -19.12 -32.87 1.14
N ARG A 172 -18.52 -34.06 1.36
CA ARG A 172 -19.20 -35.34 1.08
C ARG A 172 -20.42 -35.55 1.97
N ALA A 173 -20.32 -35.19 3.26
CA ALA A 173 -21.44 -35.29 4.19
C ALA A 173 -22.60 -34.38 3.77
N ARG A 174 -22.32 -33.15 3.30
CA ARG A 174 -23.35 -32.23 2.76
C ARG A 174 -24.02 -32.80 1.52
N THR A 175 -23.25 -33.35 0.57
CA THR A 175 -23.82 -34.00 -0.62
C THR A 175 -24.72 -35.18 -0.24
N LEU A 176 -24.30 -36.00 0.72
CA LEU A 176 -25.10 -37.12 1.22
C LEU A 176 -26.35 -36.66 1.96
N ALA A 177 -26.25 -35.64 2.84
CA ALA A 177 -27.40 -35.06 3.54
C ALA A 177 -28.45 -34.55 2.53
N PHE A 178 -27.99 -33.84 1.49
CA PHE A 178 -28.85 -33.36 0.42
C PHE A 178 -29.51 -34.50 -0.37
N GLN A 179 -28.77 -35.56 -0.71
CA GLN A 179 -29.31 -36.72 -1.42
C GLN A 179 -30.31 -37.51 -0.56
N LEU A 180 -30.01 -37.75 0.72
CA LEU A 180 -30.89 -38.46 1.64
C LEU A 180 -32.19 -37.68 1.89
N ALA A 181 -32.12 -36.35 1.94
CA ALA A 181 -33.29 -35.49 2.09
C ALA A 181 -34.29 -35.59 0.93
N GLN A 182 -33.86 -36.08 -0.24
CA GLN A 182 -34.76 -36.31 -1.38
C GLN A 182 -35.64 -37.55 -1.22
N ASN A 183 -35.35 -38.44 -0.26
CA ASN A 183 -36.13 -39.65 0.01
C ASN A 183 -36.77 -39.58 1.41
N PRO A 184 -38.12 -39.56 1.52
CA PRO A 184 -38.83 -39.52 2.80
C PRO A 184 -38.45 -40.65 3.76
N ALA A 185 -38.10 -41.83 3.24
CA ALA A 185 -37.68 -42.97 4.05
C ALA A 185 -36.36 -42.74 4.82
N HIS A 186 -35.58 -41.73 4.42
CA HIS A 186 -34.30 -41.39 5.04
C HIS A 186 -34.31 -40.00 5.71
N ALA A 187 -35.48 -39.37 5.87
CA ALA A 187 -35.60 -38.02 6.40
C ALA A 187 -34.95 -37.84 7.79
N VAL A 188 -35.10 -38.83 8.68
CA VAL A 188 -34.50 -38.80 10.04
C VAL A 188 -32.97 -38.77 9.98
N LEU A 189 -32.37 -39.60 9.13
CA LEU A 189 -30.91 -39.65 8.96
C LEU A 189 -30.38 -38.37 8.28
N ALA A 190 -31.12 -37.86 7.29
CA ALA A 190 -30.78 -36.60 6.63
C ALA A 190 -30.80 -35.42 7.62
N GLY A 191 -31.83 -35.35 8.48
CA GLY A 191 -31.94 -34.35 9.53
C GLY A 191 -30.78 -34.43 10.54
N ALA A 192 -30.50 -35.62 11.07
CA ALA A 192 -29.39 -35.83 12.01
C ALA A 192 -28.02 -35.45 11.40
N LEU A 193 -27.80 -35.76 10.11
CA LEU A 193 -26.57 -35.39 9.42
C LEU A 193 -26.48 -33.86 9.20
N ALA A 194 -27.60 -33.21 8.86
CA ALA A 194 -27.67 -31.77 8.72
C ALA A 194 -27.40 -31.04 10.05
N GLU A 195 -28.00 -31.51 11.15
CA GLU A 195 -27.76 -30.98 12.50
C GLU A 195 -26.29 -31.13 12.92
N ALA A 196 -25.66 -32.28 12.63
CA ALA A 196 -24.24 -32.49 12.91
C ALA A 196 -23.34 -31.55 12.08
N ILE A 197 -23.68 -31.29 10.83
CA ILE A 197 -22.97 -30.34 9.96
C ILE A 197 -23.14 -28.91 10.50
N ASP A 198 -24.35 -28.52 10.89
CA ASP A 198 -24.64 -27.19 11.43
C ASP A 198 -23.89 -26.91 12.74
N ALA A 199 -23.89 -27.89 13.66
CA ALA A 199 -23.13 -27.80 14.91
C ALA A 199 -21.62 -27.66 14.68
N LEU A 200 -21.08 -28.33 13.64
CA LEU A 200 -19.68 -28.18 13.25
C LEU A 200 -19.43 -26.81 12.60
N ASP A 201 -20.30 -26.34 11.72
CA ASP A 201 -20.20 -25.02 11.10
C ASP A 201 -20.21 -23.91 12.14
N HIS A 202 -21.01 -24.02 13.20
CA HIS A 202 -21.02 -23.05 14.29
C HIS A 202 -19.67 -22.96 15.01
N ARG A 203 -19.05 -24.10 15.34
CA ARG A 203 -17.72 -24.14 15.98
C ARG A 203 -16.61 -23.62 15.08
N LEU A 204 -16.67 -23.95 13.78
CA LEU A 204 -15.74 -23.43 12.79
C LEU A 204 -15.91 -21.93 12.60
N ASP A 205 -17.14 -21.44 12.73
CA ASP A 205 -17.42 -20.01 12.67
C ASP A 205 -16.86 -19.25 13.87
N GLU A 206 -17.02 -19.76 15.10
CA GLU A 206 -16.40 -19.17 16.29
C GLU A 206 -14.87 -19.05 16.15
N ALA A 207 -14.22 -20.05 15.57
CA ALA A 207 -12.79 -20.02 15.28
C ALA A 207 -12.43 -18.95 14.23
N ALA A 208 -13.20 -18.87 13.14
CA ALA A 208 -13.01 -17.85 12.11
C ALA A 208 -13.28 -16.42 12.63
N GLN A 209 -14.26 -16.24 13.51
CA GLN A 209 -14.55 -14.98 14.18
C GLN A 209 -13.39 -14.59 15.12
N SER A 210 -12.81 -15.54 15.85
CA SER A 210 -11.65 -15.29 16.70
C SER A 210 -10.43 -14.83 15.89
N LEU A 211 -10.18 -15.47 14.73
CA LEU A 211 -9.14 -15.04 13.78
C LEU A 211 -9.40 -13.61 13.27
N SER A 212 -10.64 -13.31 12.89
CA SER A 212 -11.04 -11.97 12.46
C SER A 212 -10.87 -10.93 13.59
N GLY A 213 -11.16 -11.30 14.84
CA GLY A 213 -10.88 -10.46 16.01
C GLY A 213 -9.40 -10.14 16.16
N CYS A 214 -8.51 -11.12 15.97
CA CYS A 214 -7.06 -10.88 15.96
C CYS A 214 -6.65 -9.90 14.85
N ALA A 215 -7.20 -10.06 13.64
CA ALA A 215 -6.93 -9.17 12.52
C ALA A 215 -7.39 -7.73 12.82
N VAL A 216 -8.59 -7.55 13.36
CA VAL A 216 -9.11 -6.24 13.79
C VAL A 216 -8.18 -5.60 14.83
N LEU A 217 -7.72 -6.35 15.84
CA LEU A 217 -6.79 -5.82 16.85
C LEU A 217 -5.45 -5.40 16.23
N ALA A 218 -4.91 -6.17 15.28
CA ALA A 218 -3.69 -5.80 14.55
C ALA A 218 -3.86 -4.52 13.72
N ARG A 219 -5.05 -4.34 13.10
CA ARG A 219 -5.41 -3.12 12.37
C ARG A 219 -5.51 -1.92 13.29
N GLU A 220 -6.20 -2.03 14.43
CA GLU A 220 -6.28 -0.94 15.41
C GLU A 220 -4.89 -0.58 15.95
N TRP A 221 -4.04 -1.59 16.20
CA TRP A 221 -2.67 -1.35 16.63
C TRP A 221 -1.85 -0.61 15.56
N THR A 222 -2.01 -0.97 14.29
CA THR A 222 -1.39 -0.24 13.17
C THR A 222 -1.82 1.22 13.15
N ARG A 223 -3.12 1.50 13.34
CA ARG A 223 -3.61 2.88 13.41
C ARG A 223 -3.01 3.63 14.60
N ALA A 224 -2.98 3.02 15.77
CA ALA A 224 -2.38 3.62 16.96
C ALA A 224 -0.88 3.94 16.78
N LEU A 225 -0.13 3.05 16.12
CA LEU A 225 1.27 3.26 15.76
C LEU A 225 1.43 4.45 14.80
N HIS A 226 0.57 4.51 13.78
CA HIS A 226 0.57 5.61 12.81
C HIS A 226 0.25 6.96 13.46
N ASP A 227 -0.76 7.01 14.33
CA ASP A 227 -1.13 8.22 15.08
C ASP A 227 0.00 8.67 16.02
N ALA A 228 0.69 7.73 16.65
CA ALA A 228 1.83 8.04 17.50
C ALA A 228 3.01 8.61 16.69
N GLU A 229 3.27 8.09 15.49
CA GLU A 229 4.28 8.61 14.57
C GLU A 229 3.93 10.02 14.09
N LEU A 230 2.69 10.24 13.61
CA LEU A 230 2.20 11.56 13.22
C LEU A 230 2.32 12.60 14.34
N ARG A 231 1.96 12.22 15.58
CA ARG A 231 2.10 13.12 16.74
C ARG A 231 3.57 13.48 16.98
N ARG A 232 4.46 12.49 16.93
CA ARG A 232 5.89 12.69 17.17
C ARG A 232 6.51 13.59 16.11
N ASP A 233 6.18 13.37 14.84
CA ASP A 233 6.71 14.15 13.73
C ASP A 233 6.12 15.57 13.72
N GLY A 234 4.83 15.72 14.07
CA GLY A 234 4.20 17.03 14.27
C GLY A 234 4.83 17.81 15.43
N GLU A 235 5.16 17.17 16.55
CA GLU A 235 5.91 17.80 17.65
C GLU A 235 7.32 18.20 17.21
N GLN A 236 7.98 17.37 16.41
CA GLN A 236 9.32 17.65 15.90
C GLN A 236 9.29 18.87 14.96
N GLU A 237 8.31 18.95 14.06
CA GLU A 237 8.15 20.10 13.15
C GLU A 237 7.71 21.37 13.88
N LEU A 238 6.88 21.25 14.92
CA LEU A 238 6.56 22.40 15.76
C LEU A 238 7.80 22.93 16.49
N ARG A 239 8.69 22.04 16.97
CA ARG A 239 9.96 22.43 17.58
C ARG A 239 10.90 23.05 16.55
N SER A 240 11.00 22.52 15.33
CA SER A 240 11.83 23.07 14.25
C SER A 240 11.36 24.49 13.86
N THR A 241 10.04 24.66 13.72
CA THR A 241 9.44 25.94 13.34
C THR A 241 9.60 27.00 14.43
N ARG A 242 9.44 26.63 15.71
CA ARG A 242 9.64 27.56 16.84
C ARG A 242 11.08 28.08 16.96
N MET A 243 12.07 27.37 16.42
CA MET A 243 13.46 27.84 16.39
C MET A 243 13.69 28.93 15.33
N ILE A 244 12.77 29.12 14.39
CA ILE A 244 12.77 30.25 13.46
C ILE A 244 12.07 31.41 14.19
N ALA A 245 12.80 32.13 15.05
CA ALA A 245 12.26 33.31 15.71
C ALA A 245 11.93 34.38 14.65
N PRO A 246 10.66 34.77 14.46
CA PRO A 246 10.27 35.78 13.48
C PRO A 246 11.03 37.10 13.71
N ASP A 247 11.27 37.42 14.98
CA ASP A 247 12.00 38.61 15.40
C ASP A 247 13.47 38.58 14.97
N ALA A 248 14.10 37.40 14.94
CA ALA A 248 15.48 37.26 14.48
C ALA A 248 15.59 37.46 12.96
N LEU A 249 14.61 36.98 12.20
CA LEU A 249 14.56 37.20 10.75
C LEU A 249 14.26 38.67 10.42
N THR A 250 13.32 39.30 11.14
CA THR A 250 13.02 40.73 11.01
C THR A 250 14.24 41.57 11.37
N ALA A 251 14.88 41.30 12.51
CA ALA A 251 16.09 42.02 12.94
C ALA A 251 17.27 41.85 11.96
N ALA A 252 17.47 40.66 11.40
CA ALA A 252 18.48 40.44 10.38
C ALA A 252 18.18 41.21 9.09
N THR A 253 16.90 41.26 8.69
CA THR A 253 16.45 42.01 7.51
C THR A 253 16.62 43.52 7.71
N GLU A 254 16.28 44.03 8.89
CA GLU A 254 16.49 45.42 9.28
C GLU A 254 17.99 45.79 9.28
N SER A 255 18.83 44.93 9.89
CA SER A 255 20.28 45.11 9.88
C SER A 255 20.85 45.12 8.47
N LEU A 256 20.41 44.22 7.59
CA LEU A 256 20.86 44.17 6.19
C LEU A 256 20.45 45.43 5.43
N LEU A 257 19.22 45.91 5.63
CA LEU A 257 18.72 47.14 5.02
C LEU A 257 19.54 48.35 5.48
N GLN A 258 19.83 48.44 6.79
CA GLN A 258 20.65 49.51 7.35
C GLN A 258 22.09 49.48 6.82
N GLN A 259 22.73 48.31 6.76
CA GLN A 259 24.07 48.17 6.20
C GLN A 259 24.12 48.55 4.72
N THR A 260 23.11 48.15 3.95
CA THR A 260 23.02 48.48 2.53
C THR A 260 22.84 49.99 2.34
N PHE A 261 21.95 50.60 3.11
CA PHE A 261 21.76 52.06 3.10
C PHE A 261 23.08 52.78 3.38
N CYS A 262 23.77 52.44 4.48
CA CYS A 262 25.05 53.06 4.83
C CYS A 262 26.11 52.91 3.74
N ARG A 263 26.23 51.73 3.12
CA ARG A 263 27.20 51.49 2.04
C ARG A 263 26.88 52.27 0.78
N VAL A 264 25.61 52.35 0.40
CA VAL A 264 25.16 53.10 -0.78
C VAL A 264 25.35 54.61 -0.59
N THR A 265 25.03 55.14 0.60
CA THR A 265 25.31 56.54 0.95
C THR A 265 26.81 56.84 0.95
N ALA A 266 27.62 55.98 1.59
CA ALA A 266 29.07 56.16 1.58
C ALA A 266 29.68 56.09 0.18
N ALA A 267 29.21 55.16 -0.67
CA ALA A 267 29.66 55.06 -2.06
C ALA A 267 29.34 56.34 -2.84
N ARG A 268 28.12 56.87 -2.70
CA ARG A 268 27.72 58.14 -3.32
C ARG A 268 28.58 59.31 -2.85
N ASP A 269 28.87 59.42 -1.56
CA ASP A 269 29.68 60.51 -1.01
C ASP A 269 31.11 60.48 -1.55
N LEU A 270 31.65 59.29 -1.81
CA LEU A 270 32.97 59.12 -2.43
C LEU A 270 32.97 59.45 -3.93
N THR A 271 31.84 59.31 -4.62
CA THR A 271 31.71 59.54 -6.08
C THR A 271 31.07 60.88 -6.44
N ASP A 272 30.81 61.75 -5.45
CA ASP A 272 30.16 63.06 -5.59
C ASP A 272 28.91 63.05 -6.50
N SER A 273 28.12 61.98 -6.41
CA SER A 273 27.05 61.70 -7.38
C SER A 273 25.73 62.47 -7.13
N GLY A 274 25.75 63.47 -6.24
CA GLY A 274 24.57 64.24 -5.84
C GLY A 274 23.57 63.46 -4.96
N PRO A 275 22.65 64.16 -4.27
CA PRO A 275 21.77 63.55 -3.27
C PRO A 275 20.75 62.60 -3.88
N PHE A 276 20.44 61.51 -3.16
CA PHE A 276 19.44 60.54 -3.60
C PHE A 276 18.02 61.12 -3.60
N PRO A 277 17.08 60.57 -4.40
CA PRO A 277 15.70 61.06 -4.47
C PRO A 277 14.95 61.09 -3.12
N TRP A 278 15.31 60.23 -2.16
CA TRP A 278 14.70 60.20 -0.82
C TRP A 278 15.27 61.25 0.15
N GLU A 279 16.39 61.88 -0.19
CA GLU A 279 17.05 62.90 0.64
C GLU A 279 16.72 64.32 0.19
N GLN A 280 16.22 64.47 -1.04
CA GLN A 280 15.77 65.76 -1.54
C GLN A 280 14.56 66.23 -0.71
N PRO A 281 14.54 67.50 -0.27
CA PRO A 281 13.36 68.07 0.37
C PRO A 281 12.16 67.82 -0.53
N ARG A 282 11.01 67.42 0.02
CA ARG A 282 9.77 67.23 -0.75
C ARG A 282 9.20 68.58 -1.19
N THR A 283 9.97 69.34 -1.94
CA THR A 283 9.51 70.51 -2.67
C THR A 283 8.95 69.98 -3.99
N THR A 284 7.63 70.01 -4.07
CA THR A 284 6.80 69.88 -5.29
C THR A 284 6.65 68.51 -5.96
N ARG A 285 5.60 67.80 -5.51
CA ARG A 285 4.51 67.23 -6.32
C ARG A 285 4.89 66.32 -7.51
N PHE A 286 5.14 65.04 -7.23
CA PHE A 286 4.66 63.92 -8.07
C PHE A 286 4.38 62.68 -7.20
N PRO A 287 3.17 62.08 -7.26
CA PRO A 287 2.91 60.80 -6.61
C PRO A 287 3.36 59.66 -7.54
N SER A 288 4.49 59.03 -7.25
CA SER A 288 4.77 57.69 -7.79
C SER A 288 4.56 56.66 -6.68
N ALA A 289 3.83 55.59 -6.97
CA ALA A 289 3.45 54.54 -6.01
C ALA A 289 4.67 53.84 -5.37
N ALA A 290 5.82 53.84 -6.05
CA ALA A 290 7.08 53.29 -5.53
C ALA A 290 7.70 54.16 -4.41
N GLY A 291 7.49 55.49 -4.43
CA GLY A 291 8.00 56.39 -3.39
C GLY A 291 7.27 56.22 -2.05
N HIS A 292 6.02 55.76 -2.06
CA HIS A 292 5.22 55.59 -0.85
C HIS A 292 5.71 54.42 0.02
N GLN A 293 6.03 53.26 -0.55
CA GLN A 293 6.50 52.10 0.21
C GLN A 293 7.87 52.36 0.90
N PHE A 294 8.79 53.04 0.20
CA PHE A 294 10.09 53.38 0.79
C PHE A 294 10.00 54.44 1.89
N THR A 295 9.11 55.43 1.74
CA THR A 295 8.97 56.48 2.77
C THR A 295 8.15 56.04 3.98
N GLU A 296 7.26 55.07 3.82
CA GLU A 296 6.57 54.44 4.95
C GLU A 296 7.50 53.52 5.75
N ALA A 297 8.41 52.79 5.08
CA ALA A 297 9.50 52.08 5.73
C ALA A 297 10.42 53.06 6.49
N ALA A 298 10.93 54.12 5.84
CA ALA A 298 11.81 55.11 6.47
C ALA A 298 11.17 55.84 7.67
N ARG A 299 9.85 56.07 7.65
CA ARG A 299 9.10 56.62 8.81
C ARG A 299 8.96 55.61 9.95
N ARG A 300 8.65 54.34 9.66
CA ARG A 300 8.54 53.28 10.67
C ARG A 300 9.85 53.05 11.41
N PHE A 301 11.00 53.23 10.74
CA PHE A 301 12.33 53.02 11.33
C PHE A 301 12.90 54.24 12.08
N GLY A 302 12.13 55.31 12.29
CA GLY A 302 12.56 56.44 13.14
C GLY A 302 13.76 57.26 12.63
N ILE A 303 14.22 57.02 11.40
CA ILE A 303 15.45 57.62 10.84
C ILE A 303 15.27 59.13 10.59
N GLN A 304 14.04 59.63 10.43
CA GLN A 304 13.82 61.07 10.28
C GLN A 304 14.07 61.89 11.56
N ARG A 305 13.98 61.31 12.77
CA ARG A 305 14.16 62.08 14.03
C ARG A 305 15.60 62.44 14.36
N ARG A 306 16.60 61.82 13.71
CA ARG A 306 18.03 62.12 13.97
C ARG A 306 18.66 63.12 12.99
N LEU A 307 17.98 63.47 11.90
CA LEU A 307 18.50 64.38 10.88
C LEU A 307 17.89 65.79 10.96
N THR A 308 16.71 65.94 11.56
CA THR A 308 16.21 67.24 12.02
C THR A 308 16.73 67.42 13.43
N GLY A 309 17.83 68.16 13.61
CA GLY A 309 18.35 68.56 14.92
C GLY A 309 17.36 69.43 15.68
N GLU A 310 16.29 68.82 16.18
CA GLU A 310 15.36 69.42 17.11
C GLU A 310 15.91 69.08 18.50
N GLU A 311 16.87 69.90 18.92
CA GLU A 311 17.34 69.97 20.31
C GLU A 311 16.12 70.19 21.19
N THR A 312 15.66 69.13 21.87
CA THR A 312 14.77 69.27 23.00
C THR A 312 15.54 70.01 24.08
N GLY A 313 15.22 71.29 24.24
CA GLY A 313 15.67 72.12 25.35
C GLY A 313 15.40 71.41 26.68
N LEU A 314 16.48 71.15 27.40
CA LEU A 314 16.47 70.90 28.83
C LEU A 314 16.18 72.24 29.53
N SER A 315 15.10 72.26 30.30
CA SER A 315 14.99 73.08 31.51
C SER A 315 15.33 72.20 32.70
#